data_AF-A0A382BZE5-F1
#
_entry.id   AF-A0A382BZE5-F1
#
_cell.length_a   1.000
_cell.length_b   1.000
_cell.length_c   1.000
_cell.angle_alpha   90.00
_cell.angle_beta   90.00
_cell.angle_gamma   90.00
#
_symmetry.space_group_name_H-M   'P 1'
#
loop_
_entity.id
_entity.type
_entity.pdbx_description
1 polymer ?
#
loop_
_entity_poly.entity_id
_entity_poly.type
_entity_poly.pdbx_seq_one_letter_code
_entity_poly.pdbx_strand_id
1 'polypeptide(L)'
;MSSNINRRDLFKFTGGAAVGLALVGAGVRSGLAAESDERPDGLISLSGNENSYGPSPAAREAINEAQGKANRYGYAQQLEFVKKIAEKEGVTPEHIVLGSGSSEVLCATGLAYCRNGSDTVAA
;
A
#
# COMPACT_ATOMS: atom_id res chain seq x y z
N MET A 1 21.41 1.37 40.31
CA MET A 1 22.75 0.97 39.82
C MET A 1 22.93 1.62 38.45
N SER A 2 23.65 2.74 38.38
CA SER A 2 23.87 3.46 37.11
C SER A 2 24.99 2.74 36.33
N SER A 3 24.66 2.09 35.22
CA SER A 3 25.69 1.46 34.37
C SER A 3 26.41 2.53 33.57
N ASN A 4 27.69 2.78 33.86
CA ASN A 4 28.54 3.64 33.06
C ASN A 4 28.91 2.91 31.75
N ILE A 5 28.18 3.19 30.67
CA ILE A 5 28.50 2.68 29.33
C ILE A 5 29.78 3.37 28.84
N ASN A 6 30.84 2.60 28.60
CA ASN A 6 32.10 3.11 28.07
C ASN A 6 32.07 3.16 26.53
N ARG A 7 32.80 4.11 25.93
CA ARG A 7 33.00 4.23 24.47
C ARG A 7 33.44 2.92 23.81
N ARG A 8 34.18 2.07 24.54
CA ARG A 8 34.59 0.74 24.06
C ARG A 8 33.42 -0.24 23.95
N ASP A 9 32.44 -0.13 24.84
CA ASP A 9 31.22 -0.95 24.81
C ASP A 9 30.28 -0.46 23.72
N LEU A 10 30.23 0.86 23.50
CA LEU A 10 29.54 1.46 22.34
C LEU A 10 30.13 0.97 21.01
N PHE A 11 31.46 0.89 20.89
CA PHE A 11 32.11 0.45 19.65
C PHE A 11 31.88 -1.05 19.36
N LYS A 12 31.83 -1.89 20.39
CA LYS A 12 31.47 -3.31 20.26
C LYS A 12 30.00 -3.48 19.86
N PHE A 13 29.13 -2.64 20.42
CA PHE A 13 27.71 -2.64 20.09
C PHE A 13 27.46 -2.19 18.65
N THR A 14 28.10 -1.11 18.18
CA THR A 14 27.98 -0.66 16.79
C THR A 14 28.57 -1.65 15.80
N GLY A 15 29.73 -2.25 16.09
CA GLY A 15 30.32 -3.29 15.25
C GLY A 15 29.44 -4.54 15.12
N GLY A 16 28.89 -5.02 16.24
CA GLY A 16 27.98 -6.17 16.24
C GLY A 16 26.64 -5.90 15.55
N ALA A 17 26.08 -4.70 15.76
CA ALA A 17 24.83 -4.29 15.11
C ALA A 17 24.98 -4.16 13.58
N ALA A 18 26.11 -3.65 13.08
CA ALA A 18 26.37 -3.53 11.65
C ALA A 18 26.43 -4.90 10.95
N VAL A 19 27.08 -5.89 11.57
CA VAL A 19 27.14 -7.26 11.04
C VAL A 19 25.78 -7.95 11.09
N GLY A 20 25.03 -7.78 12.20
CA GLY A 20 23.68 -8.31 12.33
C GLY A 20 22.72 -7.76 11.27
N LEU A 21 22.79 -6.45 10.99
CA LEU A 21 21.96 -5.81 9.98
C LEU A 21 22.30 -6.29 8.56
N ALA A 22 23.58 -6.53 8.26
CA ALA A 22 24.01 -7.08 6.97
C ALA A 22 23.48 -8.51 6.73
N LEU A 23 23.48 -9.35 7.76
CA LEU A 23 22.98 -10.73 7.67
C LEU A 23 21.45 -10.79 7.54
N VAL A 24 20.71 -9.94 8.28
CA VAL A 24 19.25 -9.84 8.14
C VAL A 24 18.85 -9.26 6.79
N GLY A 25 19.57 -8.23 6.31
CA GLY A 25 19.31 -7.61 5.01
C GLY A 25 19.49 -8.54 3.81
N ALA A 26 20.34 -9.57 3.93
CA ALA A 26 20.50 -10.60 2.89
C ALA A 26 19.34 -11.60 2.86
N GLY A 27 18.75 -11.93 4.01
CA GLY A 27 17.64 -12.90 4.11
C GLY A 27 16.26 -12.33 3.77
N VAL A 28 16.06 -11.02 3.89
CA VAL A 28 14.73 -10.37 3.69
C VAL A 28 14.42 -10.07 2.21
N ARG A 29 15.37 -10.27 1.28
CA ARG A 29 15.14 -9.96 -0.15
C ARG A 29 14.16 -10.90 -0.86
N SER A 30 13.82 -12.05 -0.28
CA SER A 30 13.07 -13.11 -0.99
C SER A 30 11.54 -12.95 -1.00
N GLY A 31 10.96 -12.02 -0.23
CA GLY A 31 9.49 -11.91 -0.08
C GLY A 31 8.86 -10.60 -0.57
N LEU A 32 9.68 -9.65 -1.04
CA LEU A 32 9.26 -8.33 -1.50
C LEU A 32 9.57 -8.12 -2.98
N ALA A 33 9.84 -9.19 -3.72
CA ALA A 33 9.96 -9.10 -5.17
C ALA A 33 8.61 -8.61 -5.70
N ALA A 34 8.56 -7.31 -6.01
CA ALA A 34 7.53 -6.77 -6.88
C ALA A 34 7.51 -7.66 -8.12
N GLU A 35 6.35 -8.19 -8.44
CA GLU A 35 6.14 -8.96 -9.65
C GLU A 35 6.61 -8.09 -10.81
N SER A 36 7.76 -8.45 -11.39
CA SER A 36 8.31 -7.73 -12.52
C SER A 36 7.46 -8.09 -13.72
N ASP A 37 6.70 -7.12 -14.24
CA ASP A 37 5.96 -7.20 -15.50
C ASP A 37 6.93 -7.23 -16.69
N GLU A 38 7.94 -8.11 -16.64
CA GLU A 38 8.87 -8.37 -17.74
C GLU A 38 8.17 -9.26 -18.76
N ARG A 39 7.27 -8.64 -19.52
CA ARG A 39 6.70 -9.25 -20.71
C ARG A 39 7.69 -9.13 -21.85
N PRO A 40 7.83 -10.16 -22.70
CA PRO A 40 8.63 -10.05 -23.91
C PRO A 40 8.17 -8.86 -24.76
N ASP A 41 9.13 -8.05 -25.22
CA ASP A 41 8.85 -6.88 -26.04
C ASP A 41 7.98 -7.25 -27.25
N GLY A 42 6.96 -6.44 -27.50
CA GLY A 42 6.05 -6.59 -28.65
C GLY A 42 4.78 -7.42 -28.40
N LEU A 43 4.58 -7.98 -27.20
CA LEU A 43 3.32 -8.61 -26.83
C LEU A 43 2.30 -7.60 -26.28
N ILE A 44 1.04 -7.74 -26.68
CA ILE A 44 -0.07 -6.90 -26.19
C ILE A 44 -0.60 -7.49 -24.87
N SER A 45 -0.63 -6.68 -23.81
CA SER A 45 -1.27 -7.03 -22.53
C SER A 45 -2.80 -7.01 -22.65
N LEU A 46 -3.43 -8.16 -22.38
CA LEU A 46 -4.90 -8.28 -22.35
C LEU A 46 -5.41 -9.09 -21.15
N SER A 47 -4.54 -9.50 -20.22
CA SER A 47 -4.89 -10.41 -19.12
C SER A 47 -5.45 -9.70 -17.88
N GLY A 48 -5.17 -8.41 -17.69
CA GLY A 48 -5.46 -7.69 -16.44
C GLY A 48 -6.72 -6.83 -16.43
N ASN A 49 -7.52 -6.82 -17.51
CA ASN A 49 -8.61 -5.84 -17.72
C ASN A 49 -8.14 -4.37 -17.56
N GLU A 50 -6.86 -4.12 -17.81
CA GLU A 50 -6.26 -2.79 -17.69
C GLU A 50 -6.75 -1.88 -18.81
N ASN A 51 -6.89 -0.59 -18.51
CA ASN A 51 -7.25 0.39 -19.52
C ASN A 51 -6.02 0.78 -20.36
N SER A 52 -5.96 0.35 -21.63
CA SER A 52 -4.86 0.65 -22.56
C SER A 52 -4.68 2.14 -22.87
N TYR A 53 -5.72 2.97 -22.67
CA TYR A 53 -5.60 4.43 -22.85
C TYR A 53 -4.88 5.12 -21.69
N GLY A 54 -4.72 4.42 -20.57
CA GLY A 54 -4.18 4.98 -19.34
C GLY A 54 -5.12 5.97 -18.64
N PRO A 55 -4.65 6.63 -17.57
CA PRO A 55 -5.42 7.64 -16.85
C PRO A 55 -5.62 8.91 -17.70
N SER A 56 -6.68 9.66 -17.38
CA SER A 56 -6.98 10.93 -18.07
C SER A 56 -5.84 11.96 -17.91
N PRO A 57 -5.69 12.92 -18.84
CA PRO A 57 -4.67 13.96 -18.73
C PRO A 57 -4.71 14.72 -17.38
N ALA A 58 -5.91 15.06 -16.90
CA ALA A 58 -6.10 15.73 -15.62
C ALA A 58 -5.65 14.87 -14.43
N ALA A 59 -5.89 13.56 -14.46
CA ALA A 59 -5.43 12.65 -13.41
C ALA A 59 -3.90 12.54 -13.40
N ARG A 60 -3.27 12.50 -14.58
CA ARG A 60 -1.79 12.47 -14.71
C ARG A 60 -1.15 13.74 -14.14
N GLU A 61 -1.73 14.91 -14.44
CA GLU A 61 -1.28 16.19 -13.89
C GLU A 61 -1.38 16.20 -12.36
N ALA A 62 -2.54 15.83 -11.80
CA ALA A 62 -2.74 15.77 -10.35
C ALA A 62 -1.76 14.80 -9.65
N ILE A 63 -1.45 13.65 -10.27
CA ILE A 63 -0.45 12.71 -9.75
C ILE A 63 0.94 13.37 -9.70
N ASN A 64 1.35 14.03 -10.78
CA ASN A 64 2.66 14.70 -10.84
C ASN A 64 2.78 15.80 -9.78
N GLU A 65 1.73 16.61 -9.59
CA GLU A 65 1.69 17.65 -8.56
C GLU A 65 1.74 17.09 -7.12
N ALA A 66 1.17 15.90 -6.90
CA ALA A 66 1.14 15.25 -5.60
C ALA A 66 2.49 14.66 -5.17
N GLN A 67 3.41 14.39 -6.10
CA GLN A 67 4.70 13.71 -5.83
C GLN A 67 5.50 14.39 -4.72
N GLY A 68 5.61 15.72 -4.74
CA GLY A 68 6.36 16.48 -3.74
C GLY A 68 5.78 16.42 -2.31
N LYS A 69 4.56 15.91 -2.15
CA LYS A 69 3.85 15.79 -0.87
C LYS A 69 3.72 14.34 -0.40
N ALA A 70 4.19 13.37 -1.19
CA ALA A 70 4.03 11.94 -0.93
C ALA A 70 4.77 11.43 0.33
N ASN A 71 5.67 12.25 0.91
CA ASN A 71 6.32 11.97 2.20
C ASN A 71 5.40 12.22 3.42
N ARG A 72 4.15 12.66 3.21
CA ARG A 72 3.17 12.92 4.26
C ARG A 72 1.91 12.08 4.02
N TYR A 73 1.28 11.65 5.11
CA TYR A 73 -0.01 10.97 5.04
C TYR A 73 -1.10 11.92 4.49
N GLY A 74 -1.84 11.46 3.50
CA GLY A 74 -2.86 12.24 2.78
C GLY A 74 -4.23 12.31 3.47
N TYR A 75 -4.29 12.35 4.81
CA TYR A 75 -5.57 12.23 5.55
C TYR A 75 -6.58 13.32 5.18
N ALA A 76 -6.14 14.57 5.02
CA ALA A 76 -7.03 15.66 4.63
C ALA A 76 -7.60 15.43 3.22
N GLN A 77 -6.76 14.97 2.29
CA GLN A 77 -7.16 14.66 0.92
C GLN A 77 -8.13 13.48 0.87
N GLN A 78 -7.95 12.47 1.72
CA GLN A 78 -8.87 11.35 1.86
C GLN A 78 -10.26 11.80 2.31
N LEU A 79 -10.36 12.67 3.33
CA LEU A 79 -11.64 13.20 3.79
C LEU A 79 -12.36 14.01 2.71
N GLU A 80 -11.63 14.84 1.97
CA GLU A 80 -12.19 15.58 0.84
C GLU A 80 -12.64 14.65 -0.31
N PHE A 81 -11.89 13.58 -0.57
CA PHE A 81 -12.26 12.59 -1.57
C PHE A 81 -13.54 11.83 -1.19
N VAL A 82 -13.67 11.44 0.07
CA VAL A 82 -14.90 10.83 0.61
C VAL A 82 -16.11 11.73 0.37
N LYS A 83 -16.01 13.02 0.69
CA LYS A 83 -17.11 13.98 0.48
C LYS A 83 -17.51 14.07 -0.99
N LYS A 84 -16.54 14.14 -1.90
CA LYS A 84 -16.79 14.22 -3.35
C LYS A 84 -17.47 12.96 -3.90
N ILE A 85 -17.08 11.77 -3.41
CA ILE A 85 -17.76 10.53 -3.78
C ILE A 85 -19.19 10.52 -3.22
N ALA A 86 -19.37 10.86 -1.95
CA ALA A 86 -20.67 10.90 -1.32
C ALA A 86 -21.65 11.83 -2.06
N GLU A 87 -21.19 13.03 -2.44
CA GLU A 87 -21.96 13.96 -3.26
C GLU A 87 -22.31 13.38 -4.63
N LYS A 88 -21.32 12.78 -5.32
CA LYS A 88 -21.52 12.17 -6.64
C LYS A 88 -22.54 11.02 -6.61
N GLU A 89 -22.53 10.21 -5.57
CA GLU A 89 -23.39 9.03 -5.42
C GLU A 89 -24.72 9.36 -4.69
N GLY A 90 -24.91 10.60 -4.21
CA GLY A 90 -26.14 11.04 -3.55
C GLY A 90 -26.36 10.46 -2.15
N VAL A 91 -25.28 10.12 -1.44
CA VAL A 91 -25.31 9.53 -0.08
C VAL A 91 -24.58 10.41 0.92
N THR A 92 -24.68 10.09 2.21
CA THR A 92 -23.89 10.78 3.24
C THR A 92 -22.46 10.21 3.30
N PRO A 93 -21.46 10.99 3.78
CA PRO A 93 -20.07 10.50 3.93
C PRO A 93 -19.93 9.21 4.73
N GLU A 94 -20.84 8.94 5.68
CA GLU A 94 -20.84 7.73 6.52
C GLU A 94 -21.12 6.44 5.73
N HIS A 95 -21.66 6.56 4.51
CA HIS A 95 -21.88 5.44 3.60
C HIS A 95 -20.63 5.10 2.76
N ILE A 96 -19.55 5.88 2.86
CA ILE A 96 -18.35 5.72 2.04
C ILE A 96 -17.20 5.19 2.90
N VAL A 97 -16.62 4.07 2.47
CA VAL A 97 -15.36 3.54 3.00
C VAL A 97 -14.33 3.53 1.88
N LEU A 98 -13.17 4.14 2.13
CA LEU A 98 -12.04 4.08 1.21
C LEU A 98 -11.20 2.83 1.48
N GLY A 99 -10.79 2.14 0.42
CA GLY A 99 -9.81 1.05 0.45
C GLY A 99 -8.81 1.19 -0.71
N SER A 100 -7.70 0.47 -0.61
CA SER A 100 -6.64 0.37 -1.62
C SER A 100 -7.06 -0.60 -2.72
N GLY A 101 -8.08 -0.20 -3.50
CA GLY A 101 -8.72 -1.06 -4.49
C GLY A 101 -9.89 -1.87 -3.91
N SER A 102 -10.74 -2.38 -4.79
CA SER A 102 -11.95 -3.12 -4.40
C SER A 102 -11.65 -4.45 -3.73
N SER A 103 -10.53 -5.10 -4.06
CA SER A 103 -10.11 -6.37 -3.46
C SER A 103 -9.97 -6.29 -1.94
N GLU A 104 -9.41 -5.19 -1.42
CA GLU A 104 -9.29 -4.96 0.02
C GLU A 104 -10.67 -4.82 0.68
N VAL A 105 -11.56 -4.03 0.07
CA VAL A 105 -12.91 -3.79 0.60
C VAL A 105 -13.75 -5.08 0.60
N LEU A 106 -13.63 -5.89 -0.46
CA LEU A 106 -14.30 -7.20 -0.54
C LEU A 106 -13.76 -8.17 0.52
N CYS A 107 -12.45 -8.21 0.71
CA CYS A 107 -11.83 -9.02 1.77
C CYS A 107 -12.29 -8.58 3.17
N ALA A 108 -12.27 -7.28 3.45
CA ALA A 108 -12.76 -6.73 4.71
C ALA A 108 -14.23 -7.07 4.95
N THR A 109 -15.06 -7.01 3.91
CA THR A 109 -16.48 -7.41 3.97
C THR A 109 -16.61 -8.89 4.32
N GLY A 110 -15.84 -9.76 3.66
CA GLY A 110 -15.78 -11.19 3.99
C GLY A 110 -15.38 -11.43 5.44
N LEU A 111 -14.35 -10.75 5.94
CA LEU A 111 -13.92 -10.87 7.34
C LEU A 111 -14.96 -10.38 8.36
N ALA A 112 -15.73 -9.36 7.99
CA ALA A 112 -16.77 -8.78 8.84
C ALA A 112 -18.02 -9.68 8.93
N TYR A 113 -18.44 -10.29 7.82
CA TYR A 113 -19.73 -10.97 7.72
C TYR A 113 -19.65 -12.49 7.52
N CYS A 114 -18.58 -13.03 6.96
CA CYS A 114 -18.45 -14.45 6.59
C CYS A 114 -17.65 -15.26 7.64
N ARG A 115 -18.01 -15.12 8.93
CA ARG A 115 -17.36 -15.82 10.05
C ARG A 115 -18.15 -17.03 10.52
N ASN A 116 -17.46 -17.97 11.18
CA ASN A 116 -18.03 -19.14 11.87
C ASN A 116 -18.78 -20.14 10.97
N GLY A 117 -18.23 -20.44 9.78
CA GLY A 117 -18.82 -21.44 8.88
C GLY A 117 -20.12 -20.99 8.22
N SER A 118 -20.34 -19.67 8.09
CA SER A 118 -21.43 -19.14 7.29
C SER A 118 -21.21 -19.43 5.80
N ASP A 119 -22.28 -19.83 5.13
CA ASP A 119 -22.25 -20.08 3.70
C ASP A 119 -22.16 -18.76 2.93
N THR A 120 -21.18 -18.66 2.04
CA THR A 120 -21.05 -17.54 1.09
C THR A 120 -21.65 -17.96 -0.23
N VAL A 121 -22.66 -17.22 -0.70
CA VAL A 121 -23.29 -17.43 -2.01
C VAL A 121 -22.79 -16.34 -2.97
N ALA A 122 -22.26 -16.76 -4.11
CA ALA A 122 -21.85 -15.88 -5.21
C ALA A 122 -22.60 -16.30 -6.49
N ALA A 123 -22.94 -15.32 -7.34
CA ALA A 123 -23.67 -15.51 -8.59
C ALA A 123 -22.76 -15.33 -9.81
#